data_AF-A0A8J4PY02-F1
#
_entry.id   AF-A0A8J4PY02-F1
#
_cell.length_a   1.000
_cell.length_b   1.000
_cell.length_c   1.000
_cell.angle_alpha   90.00
_cell.angle_beta   90.00
_cell.angle_gamma   90.00
#
_symmetry.space_group_name_H-M   'P 1'
#
loop_
_entity.id
_entity.type
_entity.pdbx_description
1 polymer ?
#
loop_
_entity_poly.entity_id
_entity_poly.type
_entity_poly.pdbx_seq_one_letter_code
_entity_poly.pdbx_strand_id
1 'polypeptide(L)'
;MDKDHHENESKENDEPICLKILVVGKLACGKTSIIQRYCHNEFQQRYKPTIGVDFQQKELEIMNTKVILQLWDIAGQERFNHMTRVYFQNADGAVVVFDATRSGTFLGAKAWKDDIDFCFSDQDLPTILLANKCDLLTPPYTFPEDIDSFREQNKFIKYFYTSAKEDKNINEALEELVKVILQSYEHEKSTQGFKLDAKENKSSAPATQGKTCC
;
A
#
# COMPACT_ATOMS: atom_id res chain seq x y z
N MET A 1 -44.92 -8.66 -34.41
CA MET A 1 -44.65 -9.93 -33.71
C MET A 1 -43.14 -10.08 -33.62
N ASP A 2 -42.44 -9.14 -32.98
CA ASP A 2 -42.36 -8.97 -31.51
C ASP A 2 -41.98 -10.30 -30.85
N LYS A 3 -40.71 -10.47 -30.48
CA LYS A 3 -40.23 -10.06 -29.16
C LYS A 3 -38.71 -10.24 -29.02
N ASP A 4 -38.15 -9.21 -28.41
CA ASP A 4 -36.79 -9.05 -27.90
C ASP A 4 -36.37 -10.14 -26.90
N HIS A 5 -35.06 -10.26 -26.68
CA HIS A 5 -34.36 -10.13 -25.39
C HIS A 5 -32.86 -10.32 -25.68
N HIS A 6 -32.10 -9.25 -25.90
CA HIS A 6 -31.33 -8.52 -24.88
C HIS A 6 -30.35 -9.41 -24.10
N GLU A 7 -29.16 -9.64 -24.67
CA GLU A 7 -27.93 -9.89 -23.92
C GLU A 7 -26.91 -8.84 -24.36
N ASN A 8 -27.11 -7.62 -23.87
CA ASN A 8 -26.02 -6.66 -23.75
C ASN A 8 -25.42 -6.92 -22.36
N GLU A 9 -24.65 -8.00 -22.22
CA GLU A 9 -23.71 -8.10 -21.12
C GLU A 9 -22.62 -7.07 -21.39
N SER A 10 -22.73 -5.93 -20.71
CA SER A 10 -21.64 -4.99 -20.55
C SER A 10 -20.44 -5.76 -20.05
N LYS A 11 -19.46 -6.01 -20.94
CA LYS A 11 -18.12 -6.45 -20.57
C LYS A 11 -17.52 -5.38 -19.68
N GLU A 12 -17.74 -5.51 -18.38
CA GLU A 12 -17.05 -4.74 -17.37
C GLU A 12 -15.55 -4.99 -17.60
N ASN A 13 -14.78 -3.92 -17.84
CA ASN A 13 -13.38 -4.02 -18.26
C ASN A 13 -12.59 -4.95 -17.34
N ASP A 14 -12.26 -6.14 -17.84
CA ASP A 14 -11.40 -7.15 -17.20
C ASP A 14 -9.91 -6.73 -17.25
N GLU A 15 -9.66 -5.42 -17.18
CA GLU A 15 -8.31 -4.86 -17.15
C GLU A 15 -7.75 -4.96 -15.73
N PRO A 16 -6.52 -5.47 -15.57
CA PRO A 16 -5.92 -5.62 -14.26
C PRO A 16 -5.62 -4.26 -13.62
N ILE A 17 -5.92 -4.13 -12.33
CA ILE A 17 -5.56 -2.97 -11.53
C ILE A 17 -4.07 -3.02 -11.22
N CYS A 18 -3.31 -1.99 -11.60
CA CYS A 18 -1.90 -1.87 -11.22
C CYS A 18 -1.80 -1.21 -9.84
N LEU A 19 -1.13 -1.87 -8.89
CA LEU A 19 -0.89 -1.32 -7.55
C LEU A 19 0.61 -1.15 -7.30
N LYS A 20 1.02 0.08 -7.01
CA LYS A 20 2.40 0.42 -6.67
C LYS A 20 2.63 0.30 -5.17
N ILE A 21 3.47 -0.66 -4.78
CA ILE A 21 3.84 -0.92 -3.38
C ILE A 21 5.30 -0.56 -3.14
N LEU A 22 5.52 0.35 -2.20
CA LEU A 22 6.87 0.69 -1.72
C LEU A 22 7.37 -0.39 -0.77
N VAL A 23 8.61 -0.85 -0.92
CA VAL A 23 9.25 -1.75 0.04
C VAL A 23 10.48 -1.04 0.63
N VAL A 24 10.33 -0.60 1.89
CA VAL A 24 11.30 0.27 2.57
C VAL A 24 11.77 -0.34 3.90
N GLY A 25 12.87 0.17 4.45
CA GLY A 25 13.50 -0.39 5.64
C GLY A 25 15.02 -0.30 5.61
N LYS A 26 15.65 -0.43 6.78
CA LYS A 26 17.12 -0.30 6.91
C LYS A 26 17.88 -1.32 6.06
N LEU A 27 19.16 -1.04 5.84
CA LEU A 27 20.09 -1.92 5.17
C LEU A 27 20.09 -3.33 5.78
N ALA A 28 20.13 -4.35 4.91
CA ALA A 28 20.18 -5.77 5.29
C ALA A 28 18.99 -6.29 6.12
N CYS A 29 17.84 -5.61 6.12
CA CYS A 29 16.59 -6.15 6.73
C CYS A 29 15.92 -7.23 5.89
N GLY A 30 16.36 -7.44 4.64
CA GLY A 30 15.88 -8.51 3.76
C GLY A 30 14.73 -8.13 2.82
N LYS A 31 14.60 -6.84 2.48
CA LYS A 31 13.59 -6.32 1.53
C LYS A 31 13.66 -7.01 0.17
N THR A 32 14.83 -6.96 -0.46
CA THR A 32 15.12 -7.66 -1.71
C THR A 32 14.85 -9.15 -1.60
N SER A 33 15.23 -9.79 -0.49
CA SER A 33 14.98 -11.22 -0.28
C SER A 33 13.50 -11.56 -0.19
N ILE A 34 12.69 -10.71 0.44
CA ILE A 34 11.22 -10.86 0.48
C ILE A 34 10.65 -10.76 -0.93
N ILE A 35 11.07 -9.74 -1.70
CA ILE A 35 10.60 -9.53 -3.07
C ILE A 35 10.98 -10.71 -3.98
N GLN A 36 12.24 -11.15 -3.91
CA GLN A 36 12.73 -12.30 -4.69
C GLN A 36 12.00 -13.59 -4.29
N ARG A 37 11.76 -13.80 -3.00
CA ARG A 37 10.97 -14.93 -2.52
C ARG A 37 9.55 -14.87 -3.06
N TYR A 38 8.91 -13.72 -2.98
CA TYR A 38 7.52 -13.56 -3.39
C TYR A 38 7.31 -13.67 -4.90
N CYS A 39 8.18 -13.05 -5.72
CA CYS A 39 8.04 -13.02 -7.16
C CYS A 39 8.59 -14.28 -7.85
N HIS A 40 9.71 -14.81 -7.36
CA HIS A 40 10.48 -15.86 -8.06
C HIS A 40 10.62 -17.16 -7.27
N ASN A 41 10.11 -17.21 -6.04
CA ASN A 41 10.33 -18.31 -5.11
C ASN A 41 11.82 -18.63 -4.88
N GLU A 42 12.66 -17.58 -4.90
CA GLU A 42 14.11 -17.69 -4.73
C GLU A 42 14.59 -17.06 -3.41
N PHE A 43 15.65 -17.64 -2.84
CA PHE A 43 16.36 -17.04 -1.70
C PHE A 43 17.87 -17.19 -1.88
N GLN A 44 18.58 -16.07 -1.73
CA GLN A 44 20.04 -16.03 -1.77
C GLN A 44 20.59 -15.65 -0.40
N GLN A 45 21.44 -16.50 0.17
CA GLN A 45 22.06 -16.25 1.47
C GLN A 45 23.14 -15.17 1.41
N ARG A 46 23.80 -15.01 0.25
CA ARG A 46 24.82 -13.97 0.06
C ARG A 46 24.15 -12.60 -0.07
N TYR A 47 24.40 -11.75 0.91
CA TYR A 47 23.91 -10.38 0.89
C TYR A 47 24.58 -9.56 -0.22
N LYS A 48 23.76 -8.99 -1.10
CA LYS A 48 24.15 -7.95 -2.06
C LYS A 48 23.29 -6.71 -1.78
N PRO A 49 23.89 -5.56 -1.43
CA PRO A 49 23.12 -4.33 -1.25
C PRO A 49 22.41 -3.92 -2.54
N THR A 50 21.14 -3.52 -2.44
CA THR A 50 20.45 -2.80 -3.51
C THR A 50 21.13 -1.44 -3.71
N ILE A 51 21.40 -1.08 -4.96
CA ILE A 51 21.92 0.24 -5.35
C ILE A 51 20.76 1.02 -5.96
N GLY A 52 20.37 2.15 -5.36
CA GLY A 52 19.24 2.95 -5.82
C GLY A 52 17.90 2.26 -5.59
N VAL A 53 17.19 1.95 -6.68
CA VAL A 53 15.86 1.34 -6.65
C VAL A 53 15.80 0.19 -7.65
N ASP A 54 15.21 -0.91 -7.24
CA ASP A 54 14.87 -2.04 -8.12
C ASP A 54 13.36 -2.23 -8.18
N PHE A 55 12.89 -2.86 -9.25
CA PHE A 55 11.47 -3.04 -9.55
C PHE A 55 11.19 -4.49 -9.92
N GLN A 56 10.15 -5.06 -9.32
CA GLN A 56 9.60 -6.37 -9.67
C GLN A 56 8.09 -6.28 -9.76
N GLN A 57 7.48 -7.12 -10.59
CA GLN A 57 6.03 -7.21 -10.69
C GLN A 57 5.54 -8.64 -10.50
N LYS A 58 4.33 -8.79 -9.95
CA LYS A 58 3.64 -10.07 -9.83
C LYS A 58 2.15 -9.89 -10.12
N GLU A 59 1.63 -10.73 -10.99
CA GLU A 59 0.19 -10.83 -11.24
C GLU A 59 -0.45 -11.73 -10.19
N LEU A 60 -1.61 -11.32 -9.70
CA LEU A 60 -2.38 -12.05 -8.71
C LEU A 60 -3.87 -11.72 -8.82
N GLU A 61 -4.72 -12.61 -8.32
CA GLU A 61 -6.15 -12.41 -8.26
C GLU A 61 -6.60 -12.41 -6.80
N ILE A 62 -7.15 -11.29 -6.34
CA ILE A 62 -7.65 -11.11 -4.97
C ILE A 62 -9.04 -10.51 -5.06
N MET A 63 -9.99 -11.05 -4.29
CA MET A 63 -11.39 -10.58 -4.30
C MET A 63 -11.99 -10.57 -5.72
N ASN A 64 -11.70 -11.60 -6.51
CA ASN A 64 -12.08 -11.73 -7.94
C ASN A 64 -11.62 -10.54 -8.81
N THR A 65 -10.61 -9.81 -8.37
CA THR A 65 -10.02 -8.67 -9.09
C THR A 65 -8.61 -9.04 -9.52
N LYS A 66 -8.31 -8.90 -10.81
CA LYS A 66 -6.95 -9.07 -11.34
C LYS A 66 -6.10 -7.87 -10.95
N VAL A 67 -4.95 -8.13 -10.33
CA VAL A 67 -4.04 -7.12 -9.82
C VAL A 67 -2.63 -7.37 -10.36
N ILE A 68 -1.99 -6.32 -10.87
CA ILE A 68 -0.55 -6.29 -11.13
C ILE A 68 0.11 -5.55 -9.96
N LEU A 69 0.77 -6.30 -9.09
CA LEU A 69 1.48 -5.74 -7.95
C LEU A 69 2.89 -5.33 -8.36
N GLN A 70 3.17 -4.04 -8.27
CA GLN A 70 4.46 -3.44 -8.57
C GLN A 70 5.24 -3.20 -7.28
N LEU A 71 6.28 -4.00 -7.04
CA LEU A 71 7.11 -3.93 -5.84
C LEU A 71 8.36 -3.08 -6.10
N TRP A 72 8.45 -1.94 -5.43
CA TRP A 72 9.56 -1.01 -5.53
C TRP A 72 10.55 -1.22 -4.37
N ASP A 73 11.66 -1.92 -4.61
CA ASP A 73 12.72 -2.15 -3.61
C ASP A 73 13.58 -0.89 -3.47
N ILE A 74 13.41 -0.17 -2.37
CA ILE A 74 14.17 1.06 -2.12
C ILE A 74 15.42 0.73 -1.29
N ALA A 75 16.60 1.08 -1.79
CA ALA A 75 17.84 0.82 -1.07
C ALA A 75 17.83 1.43 0.35
N GLY A 76 18.22 0.64 1.34
CA GLY A 76 18.07 0.98 2.76
C GLY A 76 19.01 2.09 3.27
N GLN A 77 20.01 2.49 2.47
CA GLN A 77 20.88 3.64 2.77
C GLN A 77 20.30 4.97 2.29
N GLU A 78 19.37 4.93 1.33
CA GLU A 78 18.93 6.11 0.59
C GLU A 78 17.99 7.02 1.39
N ARG A 79 17.54 6.62 2.59
CA ARG A 79 16.63 7.40 3.45
C ARG A 79 16.96 8.91 3.55
N PHE A 80 18.24 9.27 3.58
CA PHE A 80 18.69 10.66 3.76
C PHE A 80 18.79 11.45 2.44
N ASN A 81 18.52 10.81 1.32
CA ASN A 81 18.64 11.40 0.01
C ASN A 81 17.26 11.96 -0.40
N HIS A 82 17.16 13.26 -0.68
CA HIS A 82 15.90 13.89 -1.14
C HIS A 82 15.31 13.19 -2.37
N MET A 83 16.18 12.55 -3.17
CA MET A 83 15.80 11.74 -4.33
C MET A 83 14.89 10.56 -3.99
N THR A 84 14.94 10.03 -2.76
CA THR A 84 14.15 8.85 -2.38
C THR A 84 12.65 9.12 -2.36
N ARG A 85 12.25 10.35 -2.00
CA ARG A 85 10.83 10.74 -1.93
C ARG A 85 10.17 10.82 -3.30
N VAL A 86 10.95 10.99 -4.38
CA VAL A 86 10.43 10.96 -5.74
C VAL A 86 9.83 9.59 -6.05
N TYR A 87 10.41 8.51 -5.51
CA TYR A 87 9.87 7.16 -5.71
C TYR A 87 8.57 6.91 -4.96
N PHE A 88 8.24 7.73 -3.96
CA PHE A 88 7.03 7.54 -3.15
C PHE A 88 5.78 8.02 -3.88
N GLN A 89 5.92 8.91 -4.86
CA GLN A 89 4.79 9.46 -5.60
C GLN A 89 3.91 8.37 -6.20
N ASN A 90 2.60 8.55 -6.04
CA ASN A 90 1.55 7.65 -6.55
C ASN A 90 1.71 6.20 -6.08
N ALA A 91 2.25 5.97 -4.87
CA ALA A 91 2.16 4.66 -4.26
C ALA A 91 0.74 4.42 -3.73
N ASP A 92 0.27 3.18 -3.86
CA ASP A 92 -1.02 2.72 -3.37
C ASP A 92 -0.90 2.04 -2.00
N GLY A 93 0.30 1.56 -1.67
CA GLY A 93 0.61 1.03 -0.36
C GLY A 93 2.11 0.97 -0.07
N ALA A 94 2.44 0.62 1.16
CA ALA A 94 3.81 0.45 1.59
C ALA A 94 4.01 -0.74 2.54
N VAL A 95 5.21 -1.30 2.46
CA VAL A 95 5.72 -2.36 3.32
C VAL A 95 6.98 -1.83 3.98
N VAL A 96 6.94 -1.68 5.30
CA VAL A 96 8.12 -1.32 6.09
C VAL A 96 8.71 -2.57 6.69
N VAL A 97 9.96 -2.89 6.36
CA VAL A 97 10.64 -4.11 6.78
C VAL A 97 11.72 -3.78 7.81
N PHE A 98 11.74 -4.54 8.90
CA PHE A 98 12.86 -4.56 9.82
C PHE A 98 13.35 -5.99 10.07
N ASP A 99 14.55 -6.11 10.59
CA ASP A 99 15.17 -7.38 10.97
C ASP A 99 14.81 -7.69 12.43
N ALA A 100 14.02 -8.75 12.64
CA ALA A 100 13.53 -9.14 13.95
C ALA A 100 14.64 -9.58 14.93
N THR A 101 15.87 -9.76 14.45
CA THR A 101 17.05 -10.04 15.29
C THR A 101 17.82 -8.78 15.68
N ARG A 102 17.44 -7.60 15.16
CA ARG A 102 18.19 -6.34 15.33
C ARG A 102 17.27 -5.17 15.67
N SER A 103 17.12 -4.87 16.95
CA SER A 103 16.32 -3.74 17.48
C SER A 103 16.63 -2.39 16.83
N GLY A 104 17.89 -2.11 16.47
CA GLY A 104 18.25 -0.87 15.77
C GLY A 104 17.59 -0.69 14.38
N THR A 105 17.08 -1.78 13.78
CA THR A 105 16.30 -1.74 12.53
C THR A 105 14.83 -1.43 12.76
N PHE A 106 14.29 -1.82 13.91
CA PHE A 106 12.93 -1.49 14.35
C PHE A 106 12.75 0.02 14.55
N LEU A 107 13.69 0.68 15.24
CA LEU A 107 13.71 2.16 15.32
C LEU A 107 13.79 2.81 13.93
N GLY A 108 14.48 2.15 12.99
CA GLY A 108 14.53 2.59 11.60
C GLY A 108 13.19 2.49 10.87
N ALA A 109 12.35 1.52 11.23
CA ALA A 109 11.01 1.37 10.66
C ALA A 109 10.13 2.59 10.96
N LYS A 110 10.20 3.11 12.19
CA LYS A 110 9.48 4.34 12.58
C LYS A 110 9.85 5.49 11.66
N ALA A 111 11.15 5.66 11.49
CA ALA A 111 11.68 6.71 10.66
C ALA A 111 11.11 6.57 9.22
N TRP A 112 11.11 5.35 8.65
CA TRP A 112 10.57 5.13 7.29
C TRP A 112 9.09 5.43 7.20
N LYS A 113 8.32 5.11 8.25
CA LYS A 113 6.92 5.49 8.35
C LYS A 113 6.73 7.01 8.39
N ASP A 114 7.53 7.73 9.16
CA ASP A 114 7.48 9.19 9.21
C ASP A 114 7.73 9.85 7.84
N ASP A 115 8.64 9.30 7.02
CA ASP A 115 8.87 9.81 5.66
C ASP A 115 7.72 9.49 4.70
N ILE A 116 7.09 8.32 4.84
CA ILE A 116 5.89 7.97 4.09
C ILE A 116 4.78 8.96 4.46
N ASP A 117 4.50 9.13 5.74
CA ASP A 117 3.42 10.00 6.21
C ASP A 117 3.65 11.47 5.83
N PHE A 118 4.91 11.91 5.80
CA PHE A 118 5.26 13.23 5.29
C PHE A 118 4.91 13.40 3.80
N CYS A 119 5.10 12.36 2.97
CA CYS A 119 4.79 12.40 1.55
C CYS A 119 3.29 12.22 1.24
N PHE A 120 2.53 11.67 2.19
CA PHE A 120 1.11 11.33 2.05
C PHE A 120 0.26 12.07 3.11
N SER A 121 0.50 13.37 3.27
CA SER A 121 -0.14 14.17 4.33
C SER A 121 -1.66 14.32 4.20
N ASP A 122 -2.19 14.20 2.98
CA ASP A 122 -3.61 14.41 2.69
C ASP A 122 -4.45 13.12 2.84
N GLN A 123 -3.82 11.96 2.73
CA GLN A 123 -4.46 10.65 2.85
C GLN A 123 -3.45 9.61 3.34
N ASP A 124 -3.74 8.99 4.49
CA ASP A 124 -2.87 7.96 5.08
C ASP A 124 -2.65 6.81 4.08
N LEU A 125 -1.39 6.54 3.70
CA LEU A 125 -1.04 5.44 2.81
C LEU A 125 -1.18 4.08 3.55
N PRO A 126 -1.95 3.11 3.03
CA PRO A 126 -2.01 1.76 3.57
C PRO A 126 -0.61 1.16 3.77
N THR A 127 -0.22 0.95 5.03
CA THR A 127 1.14 0.49 5.36
C THR A 127 1.11 -0.70 6.32
N ILE A 128 1.87 -1.76 6.00
CA ILE A 128 2.10 -2.90 6.90
C ILE A 128 3.56 -2.96 7.36
N LEU A 129 3.78 -3.59 8.52
CA LEU A 129 5.11 -3.77 9.13
C LEU A 129 5.55 -5.24 9.07
N LEU A 130 6.73 -5.52 8.52
CA LEU A 130 7.29 -6.87 8.46
C LEU A 130 8.48 -7.02 9.41
N ALA A 131 8.33 -7.89 10.40
CA ALA A 131 9.39 -8.38 11.27
C ALA A 131 10.06 -9.58 10.60
N ASN A 132 11.01 -9.31 9.70
CA ASN A 132 11.64 -10.35 8.87
C ASN A 132 12.73 -11.11 9.62
N LYS A 133 13.13 -12.26 9.08
CA LYS A 133 14.11 -13.20 9.64
C LYS A 133 13.64 -13.83 10.95
N CYS A 134 12.34 -14.05 11.09
CA CYS A 134 11.76 -14.70 12.27
C CYS A 134 12.20 -16.18 12.41
N ASP A 135 12.77 -16.77 11.36
CA ASP A 135 13.41 -18.10 11.40
C ASP A 135 14.65 -18.14 12.32
N LEU A 136 15.24 -16.99 12.62
CA LEU A 136 16.36 -16.85 13.55
C LEU A 136 15.91 -16.64 15.00
N LEU A 137 14.61 -16.51 15.23
CA LEU A 137 14.03 -16.35 16.57
C LEU A 137 13.43 -17.67 17.06
N THR A 138 13.42 -17.86 18.38
CA THR A 138 12.75 -19.02 19.00
C THR A 138 11.32 -18.63 19.37
N PRO A 139 10.29 -19.39 18.94
CA PRO A 139 8.92 -19.16 19.38
C PRO A 139 8.74 -19.44 20.89
N PRO A 140 7.86 -18.70 21.60
CA PRO A 140 7.11 -17.54 21.12
C PRO A 140 8.04 -16.37 20.81
N TYR A 141 7.78 -15.66 19.71
CA TYR A 141 8.62 -14.53 19.31
C TYR A 141 8.50 -13.40 20.34
N THR A 142 9.53 -13.25 21.17
CA THR A 142 9.61 -12.13 22.12
C THR A 142 10.51 -11.06 21.52
N PHE A 143 9.92 -9.89 21.25
CA PHE A 143 10.66 -8.69 20.92
C PHE A 143 10.73 -7.81 22.17
N PRO A 144 11.89 -7.20 22.50
CA PRO A 144 12.01 -6.35 23.69
C PRO A 144 11.05 -5.16 23.67
N GLU A 145 10.77 -4.65 22.47
CA GLU A 145 9.85 -3.56 22.21
C GLU A 145 8.42 -4.10 21.93
N ASP A 146 7.41 -3.41 22.46
CA ASP A 146 6.00 -3.70 22.23
C ASP A 146 5.60 -3.32 20.79
N ILE A 147 5.54 -4.34 19.92
CA ILE A 147 5.19 -4.16 18.50
C ILE A 147 3.72 -3.76 18.34
N ASP A 148 2.82 -4.22 19.21
CA ASP A 148 1.41 -3.87 19.15
C ASP A 148 1.21 -2.37 19.43
N SER A 149 1.80 -1.88 20.51
CA SER A 149 1.80 -0.45 20.83
C SER A 149 2.47 0.37 19.72
N PHE A 150 3.57 -0.12 19.14
CA PHE A 150 4.25 0.56 18.05
C PHE A 150 3.40 0.63 16.78
N ARG A 151 2.71 -0.46 16.43
CA ARG A 151 1.80 -0.53 15.29
C ARG A 151 0.69 0.51 15.43
N GLU A 152 0.04 0.57 16.59
CA GLU A 152 -1.07 1.49 16.84
C GLU A 152 -0.61 2.95 16.80
N GLN A 153 0.49 3.29 17.50
CA GLN A 153 1.01 4.66 17.57
C GLN A 153 1.45 5.21 16.21
N ASN A 154 1.96 4.33 15.33
CA ASN A 154 2.47 4.73 14.02
C ASN A 154 1.52 4.32 12.88
N LYS A 155 0.25 4.00 13.19
CA LYS A 155 -0.82 3.71 12.23
C LYS A 155 -0.47 2.64 11.19
N PHE A 156 0.22 1.59 11.59
CA PHE A 156 0.38 0.42 10.73
C PHE A 156 -0.92 -0.39 10.72
N ILE A 157 -1.36 -0.83 9.54
CA ILE A 157 -2.58 -1.64 9.41
C ILE A 157 -2.42 -2.96 10.15
N LYS A 158 -1.26 -3.59 10.02
CA LYS A 158 -0.94 -4.88 10.64
C LYS A 158 0.57 -5.09 10.65
N TYR A 159 1.03 -6.03 11.46
CA TYR A 159 2.40 -6.55 11.36
C TYR A 159 2.42 -8.06 11.19
N PHE A 160 3.49 -8.56 10.58
CA PHE A 160 3.73 -9.98 10.37
C PHE A 160 5.16 -10.35 10.69
N TYR A 161 5.34 -11.47 11.41
CA TYR A 161 6.63 -12.14 11.48
C TYR A 161 6.86 -12.92 10.19
N THR A 162 7.86 -12.52 9.42
CA THR A 162 8.14 -13.09 8.10
C THR A 162 9.52 -13.74 8.04
N SER A 163 9.67 -14.69 7.13
CA SER A 163 10.97 -15.22 6.75
C SER A 163 11.04 -15.39 5.24
N ALA A 164 11.88 -14.59 4.59
CA ALA A 164 12.23 -14.83 3.19
C ALA A 164 12.95 -16.17 2.98
N LYS A 165 13.66 -16.66 4.00
CA LYS A 165 14.40 -17.93 3.93
C LYS A 165 13.44 -19.12 3.90
N GLU A 166 12.50 -19.15 4.84
CA GLU A 166 11.54 -20.26 5.04
C GLU A 166 10.19 -20.02 4.34
N ASP A 167 10.09 -18.98 3.50
CA ASP A 167 8.85 -18.54 2.82
C ASP A 167 7.63 -18.39 3.76
N LYS A 168 7.87 -17.76 4.92
CA LYS A 168 6.85 -17.66 5.97
C LYS A 168 6.15 -16.31 5.94
N ASN A 169 4.80 -16.33 5.89
CA ASN A 169 3.89 -15.18 6.04
C ASN A 169 4.05 -14.06 5.00
N ILE A 170 4.79 -14.28 3.90
CA ILE A 170 5.03 -13.24 2.90
C ILE A 170 3.81 -13.03 2.01
N ASN A 171 3.20 -14.13 1.54
CA ASN A 171 2.01 -14.06 0.70
C ASN A 171 0.85 -13.47 1.50
N GLU A 172 0.62 -13.97 2.72
CA GLU A 172 -0.44 -13.54 3.63
C GLU A 172 -0.33 -12.04 3.95
N ALA A 173 0.89 -11.53 4.16
CA ALA A 173 1.11 -10.13 4.44
C ALA A 173 0.79 -9.23 3.23
N LEU A 174 1.27 -9.59 2.04
CA LEU A 174 1.03 -8.80 0.83
C LEU A 174 -0.44 -8.88 0.37
N GLU A 175 -1.08 -10.04 0.51
CA GLU A 175 -2.50 -10.19 0.24
C GLU A 175 -3.36 -9.33 1.18
N GLU A 176 -3.03 -9.27 2.47
CA GLU A 176 -3.73 -8.41 3.42
C GLU A 176 -3.63 -6.93 3.01
N LEU A 177 -2.43 -6.47 2.63
CA LEU A 177 -2.24 -5.11 2.16
C LEU A 177 -3.07 -4.83 0.91
N VAL A 178 -3.03 -5.72 -0.08
CA VAL A 178 -3.80 -5.55 -1.34
C VAL A 178 -5.30 -5.52 -1.07
N LYS A 179 -5.83 -6.41 -0.20
CA LYS A 179 -7.25 -6.41 0.19
C LYS A 179 -7.68 -5.05 0.75
N VAL A 180 -6.88 -4.45 1.64
CA VAL A 180 -7.19 -3.15 2.24
C VAL A 180 -7.19 -2.03 1.20
N ILE A 181 -6.25 -2.06 0.25
CA ILE A 181 -6.18 -1.08 -0.84
C ILE A 181 -7.41 -1.20 -1.74
N LEU A 182 -7.76 -2.42 -2.18
CA LEU A 182 -8.92 -2.67 -3.04
C LEU A 182 -10.25 -2.24 -2.39
N GLN A 183 -10.42 -2.54 -1.10
CA GLN A 183 -11.59 -2.09 -0.34
C GLN A 183 -11.72 -0.57 -0.31
N SER A 184 -10.59 0.14 -0.17
CA SER A 184 -10.57 1.61 -0.20
C SER A 184 -11.03 2.15 -1.56
N TYR A 185 -10.61 1.53 -2.66
CA TYR A 185 -11.05 1.89 -4.00
C TYR A 185 -12.56 1.64 -4.23
N GLU A 186 -13.10 0.52 -3.73
CA GLU A 186 -14.53 0.24 -3.82
C GLU A 186 -15.36 1.28 -3.06
N HIS A 187 -14.91 1.67 -1.87
CA HIS A 187 -15.55 2.72 -1.08
C HIS A 187 -15.53 4.08 -1.79
N GLU A 188 -14.42 4.47 -2.41
CA GLU A 188 -14.33 5.72 -3.17
C GLU A 188 -15.26 5.73 -4.39
N LYS A 189 -15.32 4.63 -5.15
CA LYS A 189 -16.24 4.47 -6.29
C LYS A 189 -17.71 4.58 -5.85
N SER A 190 -18.10 3.91 -4.77
CA SER A 190 -19.47 3.96 -4.26
C SER A 190 -19.87 5.37 -3.81
N THR A 191 -18.95 6.10 -3.16
CA THR A 191 -19.21 7.44 -2.62
C THR A 191 -19.32 8.50 -3.73
N GLN A 192 -18.56 8.34 -4.82
CA GLN A 192 -18.66 9.23 -5.99
C GLN A 192 -19.94 8.97 -6.82
N GLY A 193 -20.43 7.73 -6.85
CA GLY A 193 -21.66 7.35 -7.55
C GLY A 193 -22.96 7.95 -6.98
N PHE A 194 -22.95 8.43 -5.72
CA PHE A 194 -24.11 9.06 -5.07
C PHE A 194 -24.22 10.58 -5.27
N LYS A 195 -23.32 11.23 -6.02
CA LYS A 195 -23.40 12.67 -6.32
C LYS A 195 -24.02 12.97 -7.68
N LEU A 196 -25.27 12.56 -7.91
CA LEU A 196 -26.12 13.09 -8.99
C LEU A 196 -27.56 13.24 -8.48
N ASP A 197 -28.18 14.36 -8.85
CA ASP A 197 -29.58 14.77 -8.67
C ASP A 197 -29.98 15.51 -7.38
N ALA A 198 -29.44 16.71 -7.21
CA ALA A 198 -30.15 17.83 -6.57
C ALA A 198 -29.95 19.15 -7.36
N LYS A 199 -30.43 19.17 -8.61
CA LYS A 199 -30.94 20.37 -9.29
C LYS A 199 -32.26 19.93 -9.91
N GLU A 200 -33.39 20.56 -9.64
CA GLU A 200 -33.81 21.91 -10.05
C GLU A 200 -34.90 22.39 -9.07
N ASN A 201 -35.23 23.68 -8.88
CA ASN A 201 -35.61 24.62 -9.90
C ASN A 201 -35.83 26.00 -9.26
N LYS A 202 -35.32 27.07 -9.87
CA LYS A 202 -35.99 28.38 -10.01
C LYS A 202 -35.13 29.34 -10.83
N SER A 203 -35.35 29.29 -12.14
CA SER A 203 -35.15 30.43 -13.02
C SER A 203 -36.44 31.25 -13.05
N SER A 204 -36.35 32.55 -12.76
CA SER A 204 -36.89 33.62 -13.60
C SER A 204 -36.77 34.97 -12.87
N ALA A 205 -35.90 35.85 -13.37
CA ALA A 205 -36.09 37.31 -13.28
C ALA A 205 -37.10 37.72 -14.40
N PRO A 206 -37.81 38.87 -14.33
CA PRO A 206 -37.13 40.17 -14.50
C PRO A 206 -37.78 41.41 -13.82
N ALA A 207 -36.98 42.50 -13.83
CA ALA A 207 -37.31 43.94 -14.00
C ALA A 207 -38.04 44.77 -12.91
N THR A 208 -37.27 45.71 -12.35
CA THR A 208 -37.47 47.18 -12.24
C THR A 208 -38.78 47.78 -11.68
N GLN A 209 -38.68 48.50 -10.55
CA GLN A 209 -39.08 49.94 -10.36
C GLN A 209 -39.10 50.35 -8.86
N GLY A 210 -38.55 51.53 -8.53
CA GLY A 210 -39.16 52.44 -7.54
C GLY A 210 -38.44 52.75 -6.21
N LYS A 211 -37.78 53.93 -6.17
CA LYS A 211 -37.87 55.02 -5.15
C LYS A 211 -37.44 54.82 -3.66
N THR A 212 -36.37 55.57 -3.31
CA THR A 212 -36.23 56.66 -2.30
C THR A 212 -36.24 56.41 -0.77
N CYS A 213 -35.25 57.04 -0.10
CA CYS A 213 -35.15 57.54 1.30
C CYS A 213 -35.11 56.51 2.45
N CYS A 214 -34.38 56.70 3.56
CA CYS A 214 -33.67 57.84 4.15
C CYS A 214 -32.24 57.46 4.59
#